data_AF-A0A0J1DIR6-F1
#
_entry.id   AF-A0A0J1DIR6-F1
#
_cell.length_a   1.000
_cell.length_b   1.000
_cell.length_c   1.000
_cell.angle_alpha   90.00
_cell.angle_beta   90.00
_cell.angle_gamma   90.00
#
_symmetry.space_group_name_H-M   'P 1'
#
loop_
_entity.id
_entity.type
_entity.pdbx_description
1 polymer ?
#
loop_
_entity_poly.entity_id
_entity_poly.type
_entity_poly.pdbx_seq_one_letter_code
_entity_poly.pdbx_strand_id
1 'polypeptide(L)'
;FGSVTAYAGTYHHLYHKEYRTVGVEPERAMELYEAMLREKWYLEENNILSLVRQNAEEIRAKLRIAIHIGTADILLCDNEILHLYLDSLNIPHEYRKFQGIGHDLEKIL
;
A
#
# COMPACT_ATOMS: atom_id res chain seq x y z
N PHE A 1 -8.18 14.08 -11.88
CA PHE A 1 -6.99 13.27 -12.20
C PHE A 1 -7.47 11.89 -12.65
N GLY A 2 -6.87 11.30 -13.69
CA GLY A 2 -7.27 9.98 -14.22
C GLY A 2 -6.25 8.85 -13.96
N SER A 3 -5.07 9.18 -13.44
CA SER A 3 -4.03 8.22 -13.10
C SER A 3 -3.15 8.72 -11.95
N VAL A 4 -2.58 7.79 -11.20
CA VAL A 4 -1.56 8.02 -10.18
C VAL A 4 -0.51 6.90 -10.24
N THR A 5 0.77 7.27 -10.10
CA THR A 5 1.88 6.33 -9.95
C THR A 5 2.60 6.66 -8.67
N ALA A 6 2.67 5.71 -7.75
CA ALA A 6 3.42 5.81 -6.51
C ALA A 6 4.76 5.07 -6.66
N TYR A 7 5.84 5.72 -6.21
CA TYR A 7 7.19 5.15 -6.19
C TYR A 7 7.66 5.08 -4.75
N ALA A 8 8.01 3.87 -4.29
CA ALA A 8 8.53 3.65 -2.94
C ALA A 8 7.73 4.35 -1.82
N GLY A 9 6.39 4.20 -1.87
CA GLY A 9 5.49 4.91 -0.98
C GLY A 9 5.62 4.45 0.48
N THR A 10 5.49 5.38 1.42
CA THR A 10 5.48 5.11 2.85
C THR A 10 4.04 5.11 3.37
N TYR A 11 3.56 3.98 3.87
CA TYR A 11 2.15 3.80 4.22
C TYR A 11 1.89 3.26 5.63
N HIS A 12 2.94 2.92 6.39
CA HIS A 12 2.83 2.35 7.73
C HIS A 12 1.93 3.10 8.73
N HIS A 13 1.82 4.43 8.60
CA HIS A 13 0.94 5.27 9.41
C HIS A 13 -0.55 4.99 9.20
N LEU A 14 -0.90 4.38 8.06
CA LEU A 14 -2.25 3.99 7.72
C LEU A 14 -2.65 2.65 8.35
N TYR A 15 -1.66 1.80 8.67
CA TYR A 15 -1.88 0.42 9.08
C TYR A 15 -1.79 0.21 10.58
N HIS A 16 -0.84 0.90 11.23
CA HIS A 16 -0.53 0.71 12.65
C HIS A 16 -0.35 2.03 13.38
N LYS A 17 -1.00 2.18 14.54
CA LYS A 17 -0.85 3.37 15.39
C LYS A 17 0.59 3.59 15.89
N GLU A 18 1.38 2.53 15.93
CA GLU A 18 2.78 2.57 16.38
C GLU A 18 3.79 2.85 15.26
N TYR A 19 3.36 2.95 13.99
CA TYR A 19 4.21 3.31 12.85
C TYR A 19 5.39 2.34 12.58
N ARG A 20 5.21 1.02 12.77
CA ARG A 20 6.33 0.04 12.83
C ARG A 20 6.47 -0.94 11.64
N THR A 21 6.34 -0.50 10.39
CA THR A 21 6.56 -1.42 9.24
C THR A 21 7.75 -1.07 8.34
N VAL A 22 8.46 0.04 8.62
CA VAL A 22 9.74 0.35 7.99
C VAL A 22 10.80 -0.70 8.37
N GLY A 23 11.40 -1.33 7.36
CA GLY A 23 12.42 -2.36 7.53
C GLY A 23 11.88 -3.70 8.04
N VAL A 24 10.56 -3.89 8.06
CA VAL A 24 9.97 -5.18 8.36
C VAL A 24 10.06 -6.07 7.12
N GLU A 25 10.37 -7.35 7.35
CA GLU A 25 10.42 -8.36 6.30
C GLU A 25 9.07 -8.50 5.57
N PRO A 26 9.04 -8.53 4.23
CA PRO A 26 7.81 -8.56 3.44
C PRO A 26 6.94 -9.79 3.71
N GLU A 27 7.51 -10.91 4.16
CA GLU A 27 6.78 -12.13 4.53
C GLU A 27 5.79 -11.89 5.67
N ARG A 28 5.99 -10.84 6.48
CA ARG A 28 5.07 -10.45 7.56
C ARG A 28 3.90 -9.60 7.09
N ALA A 29 3.85 -9.18 5.83
CA ALA A 29 2.82 -8.28 5.32
C ALA A 29 1.40 -8.84 5.55
N MET A 30 1.16 -10.13 5.33
CA MET A 30 -0.15 -10.75 5.56
C MET A 30 -0.55 -10.73 7.04
N GLU A 31 0.37 -11.10 7.94
CA GLU A 31 0.15 -11.07 9.40
C GLU A 31 -0.25 -9.67 9.88
N LEU A 32 0.48 -8.66 9.40
CA LEU A 32 0.27 -7.26 9.75
C LEU A 32 -1.04 -6.71 9.15
N TYR A 33 -1.34 -7.09 7.91
CA TYR A 33 -2.59 -6.76 7.25
C TYR A 33 -3.80 -7.32 8.02
N GLU A 34 -3.76 -8.59 8.42
CA GLU A 34 -4.82 -9.20 9.24
C GLU A 34 -4.95 -8.52 10.60
N ALA A 35 -3.84 -8.11 11.23
CA ALA A 35 -3.87 -7.34 12.47
C ALA A 35 -4.59 -6.01 12.29
N MET A 36 -4.27 -5.26 11.24
CA MET A 36 -4.97 -4.02 10.88
C MET A 36 -6.48 -4.26 10.69
N LEU A 37 -6.88 -5.35 10.01
CA LEU A 37 -8.28 -5.68 9.81
C LEU A 37 -9.02 -5.97 11.13
N ARG A 38 -8.37 -6.70 12.05
CA ARG A 38 -8.92 -7.00 13.38
C ARG A 38 -9.10 -5.75 14.22
N GLU A 39 -8.13 -4.85 14.18
CA GLU A 39 -8.15 -3.59 14.94
C GLU A 39 -9.12 -2.56 14.36
N LYS A 40 -9.54 -2.72 13.10
CA LYS A 40 -10.49 -1.84 12.39
C LYS A 40 -10.03 -0.37 12.31
N TRP A 41 -8.74 -0.10 12.49
CA TRP A 41 -8.15 1.24 12.38
C TRP A 41 -8.41 1.89 11.00
N TYR A 42 -8.43 1.06 9.95
CA TYR A 42 -8.76 1.48 8.58
C TYR A 42 -10.20 2.02 8.41
N LEU A 43 -11.07 1.88 9.41
CA LEU A 43 -12.44 2.43 9.41
C LEU A 43 -12.56 3.78 10.12
N GLU A 44 -11.54 4.20 10.88
CA GLU A 44 -11.58 5.51 11.56
C GLU A 44 -11.67 6.65 10.52
N GLU A 45 -12.51 7.65 10.78
CA GLU A 45 -12.88 8.71 9.81
C GLU A 45 -11.67 9.51 9.31
N ASN A 46 -10.69 9.67 10.19
CA ASN A 46 -9.44 10.39 9.99
C ASN A 46 -8.33 9.49 9.38
N ASN A 47 -8.61 8.22 9.08
CA ASN A 47 -7.71 7.34 8.34
C ASN A 47 -8.02 7.40 6.83
N ILE A 48 -6.99 7.66 6.02
CA ILE A 48 -7.12 7.71 4.55
C ILE A 48 -7.70 6.42 3.96
N LEU A 49 -7.43 5.26 4.57
CA LEU A 49 -8.00 3.98 4.10
C LEU A 49 -9.53 3.97 4.20
N SER A 50 -10.11 4.65 5.18
CA SER A 50 -11.56 4.80 5.30
C SER A 50 -12.12 5.56 4.10
N LEU A 51 -11.45 6.63 3.66
CA LEU A 51 -11.81 7.37 2.46
C LEU A 51 -11.65 6.54 1.18
N VAL A 52 -10.56 5.78 1.05
CA VAL A 52 -10.35 4.87 -0.10
C VAL A 52 -11.51 3.87 -0.20
N ARG A 53 -11.91 3.28 0.93
CA ARG A 53 -13.04 2.34 0.98
C ARG A 53 -14.36 2.99 0.60
N GLN A 54 -14.65 4.17 1.16
CA GLN A 54 -15.88 4.92 0.87
C GLN A 54 -16.00 5.29 -0.60
N ASN A 55 -14.87 5.55 -1.26
CA ASN A 55 -14.81 5.96 -2.66
C ASN A 55 -14.42 4.81 -3.62
N ALA A 56 -14.45 3.55 -3.17
CA ALA A 56 -13.92 2.43 -3.93
C ALA A 56 -14.60 2.26 -5.31
N GLU A 57 -15.90 2.52 -5.43
CA GLU A 57 -16.61 2.48 -6.72
C GLU A 57 -16.08 3.50 -7.73
N GLU A 58 -15.92 4.75 -7.29
CA GLU A 58 -15.42 5.84 -8.13
C GLU A 58 -13.96 5.60 -8.53
N ILE A 59 -13.14 5.09 -7.59
CA ILE A 59 -11.75 4.72 -7.85
C ILE A 59 -11.69 3.64 -8.93
N ARG A 60 -12.46 2.55 -8.77
CA ARG A 60 -12.52 1.44 -9.75
C ARG A 60 -12.88 1.92 -11.15
N ALA A 61 -13.79 2.88 -11.27
CA ALA A 61 -14.29 3.35 -12.56
C ALA A 61 -13.37 4.36 -13.25
N LYS A 62 -12.64 5.19 -12.48
CA LYS A 62 -12.04 6.43 -13.02
C LYS A 62 -10.53 6.55 -12.80
N LEU A 63 -9.95 5.82 -11.85
CA LEU A 63 -8.55 6.02 -11.47
C LEU A 63 -7.69 4.82 -11.86
N ARG A 64 -6.67 5.06 -12.69
CA ARG A 64 -5.59 4.11 -12.92
C ARG A 64 -4.53 4.27 -11.85
N ILE A 65 -4.18 3.19 -11.15
CA ILE A 65 -3.17 3.20 -10.08
C ILE A 65 -2.01 2.32 -10.52
N ALA A 66 -0.78 2.82 -10.36
CA ALA A 66 0.44 2.02 -10.46
C ALA A 66 1.29 2.22 -9.20
N ILE A 67 1.86 1.13 -8.69
CA ILE A 67 2.71 1.11 -7.49
C ILE A 67 4.01 0.42 -7.87
N HIS A 68 5.11 1.16 -7.77
CA HIS A 68 6.46 0.68 -8.09
C HIS A 68 7.29 0.61 -6.81
N ILE A 69 7.91 -0.54 -6.57
CA ILE A 69 8.73 -0.77 -5.38
C ILE A 69 9.91 -1.69 -5.69
N GLY A 70 11.06 -1.41 -5.10
CA GLY A 70 12.23 -2.29 -5.16
C GLY A 70 12.12 -3.46 -4.19
N THR A 71 12.60 -4.66 -4.55
CA THR A 71 12.51 -5.82 -3.64
C THR A 71 13.52 -5.80 -2.49
N ALA A 72 14.50 -4.89 -2.53
CA ALA A 72 15.42 -4.62 -1.43
C ALA A 72 15.09 -3.28 -0.74
N ASP A 73 13.94 -2.67 -1.05
CA ASP A 73 13.48 -1.45 -0.39
C ASP A 73 12.96 -1.75 1.02
N ILE A 74 13.35 -0.92 1.99
CA ILE A 74 12.90 -1.01 3.38
C ILE A 74 11.39 -0.80 3.55
N LEU A 75 10.72 -0.24 2.53
CA LEU A 75 9.28 0.00 2.50
C LEU A 75 8.51 -1.10 1.73
N LEU A 76 9.16 -2.19 1.34
CA LEU A 76 8.49 -3.26 0.61
C LEU A 76 7.29 -3.83 1.39
N CYS A 77 7.45 -4.07 2.69
CA CYS A 77 6.36 -4.56 3.53
C CYS A 77 5.16 -3.59 3.56
N ASP A 78 5.40 -2.28 3.66
CA ASP A 78 4.34 -1.25 3.57
C ASP A 78 3.56 -1.37 2.26
N ASN A 79 4.26 -1.56 1.15
CA ASN A 79 3.65 -1.62 -0.18
C ASN A 79 2.89 -2.94 -0.40
N GLU A 80 3.38 -4.05 0.15
CA GLU A 80 2.65 -5.33 0.17
C GLU A 80 1.33 -5.20 0.96
N ILE A 81 1.32 -4.49 2.10
CA ILE A 81 0.08 -4.26 2.86
C ILE A 81 -0.90 -3.38 2.06
N LEU A 82 -0.42 -2.33 1.37
CA LEU A 82 -1.28 -1.53 0.50
C LEU A 82 -1.89 -2.37 -0.62
N HIS A 83 -1.05 -3.19 -1.27
CA HIS A 83 -1.45 -4.08 -2.35
C HIS A 83 -2.58 -5.02 -1.90
N LEU A 84 -2.41 -5.70 -0.75
CA LEU A 84 -3.43 -6.55 -0.14
C LEU A 84 -4.74 -5.79 0.14
N TYR A 85 -4.63 -4.55 0.63
CA TYR A 85 -5.80 -3.74 0.92
C TYR A 85 -6.58 -3.35 -0.35
N LEU A 86 -5.89 -2.90 -1.40
CA LEU A 86 -6.50 -2.56 -2.68
C LEU A 86 -7.14 -3.79 -3.35
N ASP A 87 -6.48 -4.94 -3.29
CA ASP A 87 -7.03 -6.22 -3.76
C ASP A 87 -8.31 -6.59 -3.01
N SER A 88 -8.34 -6.42 -1.68
CA SER A 88 -9.54 -6.72 -0.88
C SER A 88 -10.75 -5.86 -1.27
N LEU A 89 -10.50 -4.68 -1.83
CA LEU A 89 -11.52 -3.76 -2.33
C LEU A 89 -11.82 -3.97 -3.82
N ASN A 90 -11.19 -4.95 -4.47
CA ASN A 90 -11.25 -5.16 -5.92
C ASN A 90 -10.89 -3.89 -6.72
N ILE A 91 -9.94 -3.09 -6.24
CA ILE A 91 -9.47 -1.88 -6.94
C ILE A 91 -8.37 -2.29 -7.94
N PRO A 92 -8.57 -2.14 -9.25
CA PRO A 92 -7.53 -2.45 -10.24
C PRO A 92 -6.32 -1.53 -10.06
N HIS A 93 -5.14 -2.14 -9.97
CA HIS A 93 -3.88 -1.42 -9.90
C HIS A 93 -2.74 -2.26 -10.46
N GLU A 94 -1.74 -1.60 -11.03
CA GLU A 94 -0.47 -2.23 -11.36
C GLU A 94 0.42 -2.26 -10.12
N TYR A 95 0.95 -3.43 -9.77
CA TYR A 95 1.92 -3.58 -8.70
C TYR A 95 3.21 -4.18 -9.26
N ARG A 96 4.22 -3.33 -9.43
CA ARG A 96 5.48 -3.67 -10.09
C ARG A 96 6.62 -3.71 -9.09
N LYS A 97 7.28 -4.87 -9.03
CA LYS A 97 8.45 -5.13 -8.18
C LYS A 97 9.73 -5.16 -8.99
N PHE A 98 10.71 -4.35 -8.59
CA PHE A 98 12.02 -4.25 -9.22
C PHE A 98 13.05 -5.04 -8.42
N GLN A 99 13.53 -6.15 -8.99
CA GLN A 99 14.39 -7.11 -8.29
C GLN A 99 15.74 -6.52 -7.87
N GLY A 100 16.08 -6.68 -6.60
CA GLY A 100 17.36 -6.25 -6.01
C GLY A 100 17.53 -4.73 -5.87
N ILE A 101 16.49 -3.95 -6.18
CA ILE A 101 16.51 -2.49 -6.07
C ILE A 101 16.08 -2.07 -4.67
N GLY A 102 16.83 -1.15 -4.06
CA GLY A 102 16.50 -0.54 -2.76
C GLY A 102 15.58 0.67 -2.91
N HIS A 103 15.65 1.59 -1.95
CA HIS A 103 14.93 2.87 -1.97
C HIS A 103 15.57 3.86 -2.95
N ASP A 104 15.44 3.60 -4.25
CA ASP A 104 16.11 4.34 -5.32
C ASP A 104 15.12 4.62 -6.47
N LEU A 105 14.63 5.87 -6.51
CA LEU A 105 13.62 6.31 -7.46
C LEU A 105 14.04 6.07 -8.92
N GLU A 106 15.27 6.43 -9.29
CA GLU A 106 15.73 6.40 -10.69
C GLU A 106 15.68 4.99 -11.28
N LYS A 107 15.74 3.96 -10.44
CA LYS A 107 15.74 2.55 -10.84
C LYS A 107 14.36 1.91 -10.84
N ILE A 108 13.33 2.62 -10.37
CA ILE A 108 11.95 2.13 -10.26
C ILE A 108 10.94 3.02 -10.99
N LEU A 109 11.40 3.97 -11.82
CA LEU A 109 10.55 4.76 -12.72
C LEU A 109 9.87 3.86 -13.78
#